data_AF-A0A357VJ34-F1
#
_entry.id   AF-A0A357VJ34-F1
#
_cell.length_a   1.000
_cell.length_b   1.000
_cell.length_c   1.000
_cell.angle_alpha   90.00
_cell.angle_beta   90.00
_cell.angle_gamma   90.00
#
_symmetry.space_group_name_H-M   'P 1'
#
loop_
_entity.id
_entity.type
_entity.pdbx_description
1 polymer ?
#
loop_
_entity_poly.entity_id
_entity_poly.type
_entity_poly.pdbx_seq_one_letter_code
_entity_poly.pdbx_strand_id
1 'polypeptide(L)' 'MAFRINDIVMRKSYGSDILFRVINVIDNKGVRYYLLHGLNMRIIADAPEDDLIEASRAKIVEYDRPYREKA' A
#
# COMPACT_ATOMS: atom_id res chain seq x y z
N MET A 1 0.80 -22.17 6.83
CA MET A 1 0.86 -22.17 5.36
C MET A 1 1.86 -21.11 4.90
N ALA A 2 2.63 -21.37 3.85
CA ALA A 2 3.59 -20.41 3.30
C ALA A 2 3.04 -19.81 1.99
N PHE A 3 3.28 -18.51 1.77
CA PHE A 3 2.92 -17.82 0.53
C PHE A 3 3.91 -18.12 -0.58
N ARG A 4 3.44 -18.14 -1.82
CA ARG A 4 4.21 -18.37 -3.05
C ARG A 4 4.28 -17.10 -3.90
N ILE A 5 5.24 -17.08 -4.82
CA ILE A 5 5.33 -16.02 -5.83
C ILE A 5 4.00 -15.99 -6.61
N ASN A 6 3.54 -14.78 -6.92
CA ASN A 6 2.26 -14.42 -7.53
C ASN A 6 1.02 -14.43 -6.63
N ASP A 7 1.10 -14.94 -5.39
CA ASP A 7 -0.01 -14.79 -4.45
C ASP A 7 -0.29 -13.29 -4.21
N ILE A 8 -1.58 -12.93 -4.17
CA ILE A 8 -2.02 -11.57 -3.81
C ILE A 8 -2.22 -11.52 -2.31
N VAL A 9 -1.59 -10.55 -1.66
CA VAL A 9 -1.51 -10.43 -0.20
C VAL A 9 -1.66 -8.97 0.21
N MET A 10 -1.93 -8.71 1.48
CA MET A 10 -1.99 -7.36 2.03
C MET A 10 -0.96 -7.22 3.16
N ARG A 11 -0.39 -6.01 3.32
CA ARG A 11 0.51 -5.73 4.45
C ARG A 11 -0.32 -5.32 5.65
N LYS A 12 -0.55 -6.27 6.57
CA LYS A 12 -1.27 -6.02 7.83
C LYS A 12 -0.76 -4.79 8.59
N SER A 13 0.55 -4.47 8.50
CA SER A 13 1.18 -3.33 9.19
C SER A 13 0.89 -1.94 8.60
N TYR A 14 0.29 -1.84 7.41
CA TYR A 14 -0.12 -0.57 6.78
C TYR A 14 -1.66 -0.47 6.68
N GLY A 15 -2.39 -1.24 7.49
CA GLY A 15 -3.84 -1.21 7.51
C GLY A 15 -4.53 -2.08 6.45
N SER A 16 -3.77 -2.87 5.68
CA SER A 16 -4.30 -3.68 4.56
C SER A 16 -5.04 -2.85 3.51
N ASP A 17 -4.68 -1.58 3.43
CA ASP A 17 -5.17 -0.56 2.51
C ASP A 17 -4.75 -0.80 1.05
N ILE A 18 -3.63 -1.49 0.87
CA ILE A 18 -3.02 -1.79 -0.42
C ILE A 18 -2.97 -3.31 -0.63
N LEU A 19 -3.49 -3.77 -1.76
CA LEU A 19 -3.22 -5.12 -2.26
C LEU A 19 -1.79 -5.17 -2.81
N PHE A 20 -1.05 -6.25 -2.57
CA PHE A 20 0.30 -6.50 -3.07
C PHE A 20 0.38 -7.87 -3.76
N ARG A 21 1.32 -8.05 -4.67
CA ARG A 21 1.74 -9.34 -5.20
C ARG A 21 3.05 -9.77 -4.55
N VAL A 22 3.17 -11.02 -4.16
CA VAL A 22 4.46 -11.61 -3.78
C VAL A 22 5.32 -11.76 -5.03
N ILE A 23 6.49 -11.12 -5.05
CA ILE A 23 7.41 -11.15 -6.20
C ILE A 23 8.72 -11.86 -5.90
N ASN A 24 9.07 -12.05 -4.62
CA ASN A 24 10.22 -12.84 -4.23
C ASN A 24 10.09 -13.39 -2.80
N VAL A 25 10.82 -14.47 -2.52
CA VAL A 25 10.97 -15.09 -1.20
C VAL A 25 12.46 -15.19 -0.87
N ILE A 26 12.89 -14.56 0.22
CA ILE A 26 14.29 -14.47 0.62
C ILE A 26 14.45 -15.24 1.93
N ASP A 27 15.36 -16.21 1.99
CA ASP A 27 15.79 -16.85 3.24
C ASP A 27 17.05 -16.17 3.74
N ASN A 28 17.00 -15.61 4.95
CA ASN A 28 18.15 -15.02 5.60
C ASN A 28 18.29 -15.62 7.00
N LYS A 29 19.28 -16.51 7.18
CA LYS A 29 19.60 -17.20 8.45
C LYS A 29 18.42 -17.97 9.06
N GLY A 30 17.63 -18.66 8.23
CA GLY A 30 16.48 -19.47 8.67
C GLY A 30 15.19 -18.66 8.88
N VAL A 31 15.22 -17.35 8.58
CA VAL A 31 14.06 -16.47 8.60
C VAL A 31 13.64 -16.12 7.17
N ARG A 32 12.35 -16.27 6.88
CA ARG A 32 11.77 -16.08 5.54
C ARG A 32 11.16 -14.68 5.39
N TYR A 33 11.66 -13.90 4.44
CA TYR A 33 11.17 -12.58 4.05
C TYR A 33 10.49 -12.62 2.67
N TYR A 34 9.54 -11.70 2.45
CA TYR A 34 8.80 -11.61 1.19
C TYR A 34 8.92 -10.22 0.59
N LEU A 35 9.32 -10.16 -0.68
CA LEU A 35 9.29 -8.91 -1.44
C LEU A 35 7.91 -8.75 -2.07
N LEU A 36 7.29 -7.59 -1.83
CA LEU A 36 5.90 -7.33 -2.16
C LEU A 36 5.78 -6.16 -3.13
N HIS A 37 4.92 -6.30 -4.14
CA HIS A 37 4.65 -5.27 -5.15
C HIS A 37 3.20 -4.81 -5.07
N GLY A 38 2.94 -3.55 -4.70
CA GLY A 38 1.57 -3.00 -4.61
C GLY A 38 0.83 -3.10 -5.94
N LEU A 39 -0.41 -3.62 -5.92
CA LEU A 39 -1.26 -3.85 -7.08
C LEU A 39 -1.93 -2.57 -7.55
N ASN A 40 -2.56 -1.83 -6.63
CA ASN A 40 -3.43 -0.70 -6.97
C ASN A 40 -3.04 0.60 -6.28
N MET A 41 -2.10 0.53 -5.35
CA MET A 41 -1.65 1.66 -4.59
C MET A 41 -0.16 1.51 -4.33
N ARG A 42 0.52 2.64 -4.40
CA ARG A 42 1.79 2.86 -3.74
C ARG A 42 1.53 4.17 -3.00
N ILE A 43 1.54 4.23 -1.66
CA ILE A 43 2.53 4.99 -0.87
C ILE A 43 1.89 5.49 0.44
N ILE A 44 2.67 5.57 1.53
CA ILE A 44 2.55 6.48 2.71
C ILE A 44 3.99 6.79 3.20
N ALA A 45 4.23 7.98 3.77
CA ALA A 45 5.53 8.51 4.17
C ALA A 45 5.46 9.22 5.54
N ASP A 46 6.60 9.37 6.23
CA ASP A 46 6.80 10.25 7.37
C ASP A 46 7.05 11.71 6.93
N ALA A 47 6.69 12.68 7.78
CA ALA A 47 6.81 14.12 7.51
C ALA A 47 6.83 14.90 8.84
N PRO A 48 7.69 15.92 9.01
CA PRO A 48 7.64 16.87 10.12
C PRO A 48 6.32 17.68 10.16
N GLU A 49 5.96 18.27 11.30
CA GLU A 49 4.71 19.05 11.43
C GLU A 49 4.67 20.28 10.50
N ASP A 50 5.80 20.98 10.37
CA ASP A 50 5.97 22.09 9.43
C ASP A 50 5.86 21.65 7.94
N ASP A 51 5.89 20.34 7.69
CA ASP A 51 5.75 19.73 6.36
C ASP A 51 4.28 19.35 6.06
N LEU A 52 3.35 19.61 6.98
CA LEU A 52 1.91 19.34 6.83
C LEU A 52 1.13 20.61 6.46
N ILE A 53 0.22 20.49 5.48
CA ILE A 53 -0.75 21.54 5.10
C ILE A 53 -2.14 20.93 5.06
N GLU A 54 -3.11 21.60 5.68
CA GLU A 54 -4.51 21.15 5.70
C GLU A 54 -5.11 21.12 4.28
N ALA A 55 -5.85 20.05 3.97
CA ALA A 55 -6.56 19.93 2.72
C ALA A 55 -7.92 20.64 2.78
N SER A 56 -8.18 21.54 1.84
CA SER A 56 -9.49 22.19 1.71
C SER A 56 -10.57 21.23 1.22
N ARG A 57 -11.83 21.52 1.56
CA ARG A 57 -12.97 20.67 1.17
C ARG A 57 -13.12 20.49 -0.35
N ALA A 58 -12.83 21.53 -1.13
CA ALA A 58 -12.83 21.46 -2.59
C ALA A 58 -11.78 20.44 -3.10
N LYS A 59 -10.61 20.39 -2.47
CA LYS A 59 -9.48 19.53 -2.82
C LYS A 59 -9.73 18.04 -2.50
N ILE A 60 -10.49 17.77 -1.43
CA ILE A 60 -10.94 16.41 -1.06
C ILE A 60 -11.92 15.86 -2.10
N VAL A 61 -12.86 16.68 -2.57
CA VAL A 61 -13.84 16.29 -3.59
C VAL A 61 -13.17 16.02 -4.94
N GLU A 62 -12.15 16.81 -5.29
CA GLU A 62 -11.33 16.64 -6.49
C GLU A 62 -10.59 15.28 -6.52
N TYR A 63 -10.07 14.78 -5.38
CA TYR A 63 -9.37 13.48 -5.26
C TYR A 63 -10.30 12.25 -5.38
N ASP A 64 -11.50 12.34 -4.82
CA ASP A 64 -12.48 11.24 -4.76
C ASP A 64 -13.19 10.95 -6.10
N ARG A 65 -13.26 11.95 -6.99
CA ARG A 65 -14.07 11.92 -8.22
C ARG A 65 -13.86 10.68 -9.13
N PRO A 66 -12.63 10.25 -9.47
CA PRO A 66 -12.41 9.12 -10.39
C PRO A 66 -12.83 7.74 -9.82
N TYR A 67 -13.05 7.62 -8.51
CA TYR A 67 -13.63 6.41 -7.89
C TYR A 67 -15.16 6.44 -7.87
N ARG A 68 -15.76 7.62 -8.05
CA ARG A 68 -17.22 7.81 -8.05
C ARG A 68 -17.87 7.63 -9.41
N GLU A 69 -17.18 7.96 -10.51
CA GLU A 69 -17.72 7.82 -11.87
C GLU A 69 -17.68 6.36 -12.41
N LYS A 70 -17.07 5.43 -11.67
CA LYS A 70 -17.05 3.98 -11.98
C LYS A 70 -18.03 3.15 -11.13
N ALA A 71 -18.92 3.82 -10.38
CA ALA A 71 -19.97 3.21 -9.54
C ALA A 71 -21.37 3.51 -10.11
#